data_AF-A0A536ECW8-F1
#
_entry.id   AF-A0A536ECW8-F1
#
_cell.length_a   1.000
_cell.length_b   1.000
_cell.length_c   1.000
_cell.angle_alpha   90.00
_cell.angle_beta   90.00
_cell.angle_gamma   90.00
#
_symmetry.space_group_name_H-M   'P 1'
#
loop_
_entity.id
_entity.type
_entity.pdbx_description
1 polymer ?
#
loop_
_entity_poly.entity_id
_entity_poly.type
_entity_poly.pdbx_seq_one_letter_code
_entity_poly.pdbx_strand_id
1 'polypeptide(L)'
;EIRHVIGVAEQTDPVDNNAYVNMAATRVLQEAAAFACRLKRPDADRWNEIAGRMYLPVDKDRGIILNHDRYSAEERGVAASTPEALAGLFPFNYSVEAPTERRTIEFYLGRVDEFVGYPMLSALLGTYAARLGDRAAALRWFERGYADFIEDPFTETNEFSRKRFPDKPRTGPFMANLGGFLMSCLYGLTGLQLGPEEPAKWCRRPVVLPEGWDAIEVDRLIVRGRPAQLEARHGAARATLQIDS
;
A
#
# COMPACT_ATOMS: atom_id res chain seq x y z
N GLU A 1 -11.80 13.89 -13.69
CA GLU A 1 -12.02 14.15 -12.25
C GLU A 1 -13.06 13.20 -11.73
N ILE A 2 -13.00 12.88 -10.44
CA ILE A 2 -14.04 12.17 -9.70
C ILE A 2 -14.37 13.04 -8.49
N ARG A 3 -15.64 13.44 -8.38
CA ARG A 3 -16.10 14.43 -7.40
C ARG A 3 -17.05 13.79 -6.38
N HIS A 4 -17.20 14.44 -5.24
CA HIS A 4 -18.08 14.04 -4.15
C HIS A 4 -17.87 12.58 -3.69
N VAL A 5 -16.63 12.22 -3.35
CA VAL A 5 -16.27 10.88 -2.87
C VAL A 5 -15.91 10.88 -1.39
N ILE A 6 -16.12 9.74 -0.74
CA ILE A 6 -15.58 9.45 0.60
C ILE A 6 -14.39 8.51 0.40
N GLY A 7 -13.23 8.94 0.88
CA GLY A 7 -11.99 8.17 0.82
C GLY A 7 -11.81 7.23 2.02
N VAL A 8 -10.59 6.72 2.20
CA VAL A 8 -10.21 5.82 3.30
C VAL A 8 -10.25 6.52 4.65
N ALA A 9 -10.11 7.85 4.67
CA ALA A 9 -10.21 8.63 5.90
C ALA A 9 -11.64 8.72 6.48
N GLU A 10 -12.65 8.23 5.76
CA GLU A 10 -14.06 8.17 6.21
C GLU A 10 -14.63 9.50 6.73
N GLN A 11 -14.19 10.62 6.14
CA GLN A 11 -14.73 11.93 6.46
C GLN A 11 -16.23 12.01 6.12
N THR A 12 -17.00 12.73 6.96
CA THR A 12 -18.45 12.90 6.77
C THR A 12 -18.79 13.70 5.52
N ASP A 13 -18.02 14.76 5.25
CA ASP A 13 -18.21 15.58 4.06
C ASP A 13 -17.41 15.02 2.89
N PRO A 14 -18.06 14.74 1.75
CA PRO A 14 -17.36 14.21 0.60
C PRO A 14 -16.35 15.23 0.04
N VAL A 15 -15.27 14.72 -0.53
CA VAL A 15 -14.17 15.50 -1.13
C VAL A 15 -14.09 15.25 -2.63
N ASP A 16 -13.45 16.17 -3.35
CA ASP A 16 -13.16 16.03 -4.77
C ASP A 16 -11.75 15.51 -4.98
N ASN A 17 -11.59 14.69 -6.02
CA ASN A 17 -10.32 14.19 -6.50
C ASN A 17 -9.45 13.51 -5.42
N ASN A 18 -10.07 12.67 -4.58
CA ASN A 18 -9.32 11.87 -3.61
C ASN A 18 -8.25 11.03 -4.34
N ALA A 19 -7.00 11.15 -3.89
CA ALA A 19 -5.84 10.58 -4.55
C ALA A 19 -5.92 9.05 -4.63
N TYR A 20 -6.32 8.38 -3.54
CA TYR A 20 -6.51 6.93 -3.54
C TYR A 20 -7.54 6.52 -4.59
N VAL A 21 -8.72 7.17 -4.59
CA VAL A 21 -9.81 6.87 -5.51
C VAL A 21 -9.39 7.08 -6.97
N ASN A 22 -8.75 8.21 -7.28
CA ASN A 22 -8.32 8.51 -8.64
C ASN A 22 -7.21 7.56 -9.11
N MET A 23 -6.21 7.25 -8.26
CA MET A 23 -5.16 6.28 -8.59
C MET A 23 -5.73 4.88 -8.82
N ALA A 24 -6.63 4.42 -7.95
CA ALA A 24 -7.30 3.13 -8.08
C ALA A 24 -8.14 3.08 -9.37
N ALA A 25 -8.91 4.12 -9.66
CA ALA A 25 -9.72 4.22 -10.88
C ALA A 25 -8.84 4.17 -12.14
N THR A 26 -7.72 4.90 -12.17
CA THR A 26 -6.76 4.82 -13.27
C THR A 26 -6.24 3.40 -13.45
N ARG A 27 -5.85 2.73 -12.37
CA ARG A 27 -5.32 1.37 -12.43
C ARG A 27 -6.35 0.37 -12.95
N VAL A 28 -7.59 0.47 -12.49
CA VAL A 28 -8.71 -0.37 -12.95
C VAL A 28 -9.00 -0.13 -14.43
N LEU A 29 -9.02 1.13 -14.90
CA LEU A 29 -9.22 1.47 -16.31
C LEU A 29 -8.10 0.88 -17.19
N GLN A 30 -6.86 0.95 -16.75
CA GLN A 30 -5.72 0.38 -17.48
C GLN A 30 -5.81 -1.16 -17.58
N GLU A 31 -6.18 -1.84 -16.49
CA GLU A 31 -6.41 -3.29 -16.54
C GLU A 31 -7.57 -3.64 -17.48
N ALA A 32 -8.69 -2.93 -17.36
CA ALA A 32 -9.84 -3.12 -18.23
C ALA A 32 -9.48 -2.92 -19.71
N ALA A 33 -8.68 -1.89 -20.02
CA ALA A 33 -8.19 -1.63 -21.37
C ALA A 33 -7.29 -2.76 -21.89
N ALA A 34 -6.40 -3.29 -21.04
CA ALA A 34 -5.56 -4.43 -21.40
C ALA A 34 -6.40 -5.69 -21.69
N PHE A 35 -7.45 -5.95 -20.90
CA PHE A 35 -8.39 -7.04 -21.18
C PHE A 35 -9.19 -6.80 -22.47
N ALA A 36 -9.72 -5.60 -22.68
CA ALA A 36 -10.43 -5.24 -23.91
C ALA A 36 -9.56 -5.44 -25.15
N CYS A 37 -8.30 -5.00 -25.11
CA CYS A 37 -7.35 -5.21 -26.20
C CYS A 37 -7.17 -6.71 -26.53
N ARG A 38 -6.95 -7.55 -25.51
CA ARG A 38 -6.81 -9.01 -25.70
C ARG A 38 -8.07 -9.69 -26.24
N LEU A 39 -9.23 -9.20 -25.81
CA LEU A 39 -10.54 -9.68 -26.27
C LEU A 39 -11.00 -9.01 -27.58
N LYS A 40 -10.17 -8.15 -28.18
CA LYS A 40 -10.48 -7.38 -29.40
C LYS A 40 -11.76 -6.55 -29.27
N ARG A 41 -11.99 -5.97 -28.10
CA ARG A 41 -13.10 -5.04 -27.83
C ARG A 41 -12.66 -3.60 -28.13
N PRO A 42 -13.56 -2.75 -28.64
CA PRO A 42 -13.23 -1.37 -29.04
C PRO A 42 -13.03 -0.41 -27.86
N ASP A 43 -13.38 -0.81 -26.64
CA ASP A 43 -13.40 0.07 -25.46
C ASP A 43 -12.00 0.48 -24.96
N ALA A 44 -10.94 -0.22 -25.39
CA ALA A 44 -9.58 -0.08 -24.84
C ALA A 44 -9.03 1.35 -24.98
N ASP A 45 -9.19 1.97 -26.16
CA ASP A 45 -8.64 3.31 -26.42
C ASP A 45 -9.33 4.36 -25.55
N ARG A 46 -10.66 4.28 -25.43
CA ARG A 46 -11.45 5.18 -24.58
C ARG A 46 -11.04 5.08 -23.10
N TRP A 47 -10.86 3.86 -22.59
CA TRP A 47 -10.47 3.67 -21.18
C TRP A 47 -9.04 4.14 -20.92
N ASN A 48 -8.12 3.92 -21.85
CA ASN A 48 -6.76 4.45 -21.76
C ASN A 48 -6.74 5.99 -21.83
N GLU A 49 -7.58 6.62 -22.65
CA GLU A 49 -7.70 8.08 -22.71
C GLU A 49 -8.18 8.66 -21.37
N ILE A 50 -9.22 8.05 -20.76
CA ILE A 50 -9.72 8.47 -19.45
C ILE A 50 -8.62 8.28 -18.39
N ALA A 51 -7.95 7.11 -18.38
CA ALA A 51 -6.88 6.80 -17.44
C ALA A 51 -5.72 7.80 -17.54
N GLY A 52 -5.30 8.16 -18.76
CA GLY A 52 -4.20 9.09 -19.02
C GLY A 52 -4.53 10.55 -18.71
N ARG A 53 -5.81 10.90 -18.57
CA ARG A 53 -6.28 12.24 -18.19
C ARG A 53 -6.87 12.29 -16.78
N MET A 54 -6.81 11.20 -16.02
CA MET A 54 -7.29 11.20 -14.65
C MET A 54 -6.44 12.17 -13.83
N TYR A 55 -7.11 13.13 -13.20
CA TYR A 55 -6.45 14.17 -12.42
C TYR A 55 -5.92 13.59 -11.10
N LEU A 56 -4.76 14.06 -10.65
CA LEU A 56 -4.23 13.81 -9.31
C LEU A 56 -3.93 15.15 -8.62
N PRO A 57 -4.31 15.32 -7.35
CA PRO A 57 -3.98 16.52 -6.58
C PRO A 57 -2.51 16.50 -6.20
N VAL A 58 -1.68 17.26 -6.92
CA VAL A 58 -0.24 17.35 -6.70
C VAL A 58 0.13 18.76 -6.24
N ASP A 59 0.77 18.86 -5.09
CA ASP A 59 1.49 20.07 -4.70
C ASP A 59 2.78 20.12 -5.51
N LYS A 60 2.85 21.05 -6.47
CA LYS A 60 3.96 21.16 -7.41
C LYS A 60 5.23 21.73 -6.76
N ASP A 61 5.09 22.57 -5.74
CA ASP A 61 6.23 23.21 -5.09
C ASP A 61 6.95 22.21 -4.19
N ARG A 62 6.19 21.38 -3.47
CA ARG A 62 6.73 20.29 -2.64
C ARG A 62 6.96 19.00 -3.43
N GLY A 63 6.34 18.88 -4.60
CA GLY A 63 6.40 17.68 -5.45
C GLY A 63 5.87 16.44 -4.74
N ILE A 64 4.73 16.57 -4.05
CA ILE A 64 4.02 15.52 -3.30
C ILE A 64 2.59 15.38 -3.79
N ILE A 65 2.01 14.19 -3.56
CA ILE A 65 0.60 13.94 -3.86
C ILE A 65 -0.23 14.22 -2.60
N LEU A 66 -1.21 15.11 -2.70
CA LEU A 66 -2.13 15.44 -1.61
C LEU A 66 -3.25 14.39 -1.52
N ASN A 67 -3.93 14.26 -0.38
CA ASN A 67 -5.01 13.28 -0.27
C ASN A 67 -6.24 13.66 -1.11
N HIS A 68 -6.53 14.95 -1.27
CA HIS A 68 -7.63 15.49 -2.08
C HIS A 68 -7.41 16.99 -2.36
N ASP A 69 -8.24 17.62 -3.20
CA ASP A 69 -8.05 19.03 -3.62
C ASP A 69 -8.03 20.03 -2.47
N ARG A 70 -8.85 19.81 -1.44
CA ARG A 70 -8.93 20.69 -0.27
C ARG A 70 -7.92 20.38 0.84
N TYR A 71 -6.99 19.45 0.62
CA TYR A 71 -6.10 18.97 1.68
C TYR A 71 -5.06 20.02 2.03
N SER A 72 -4.96 20.36 3.32
CA SER A 72 -3.92 21.26 3.85
C SER A 72 -2.86 20.45 4.58
N ALA A 73 -1.60 20.75 4.32
CA ALA A 73 -0.48 20.08 4.99
C ALA A 73 -0.30 20.47 6.46
N GLU A 74 -1.01 21.51 6.88
CA GLU A 74 -1.08 22.05 8.23
C GLU A 74 -2.27 21.48 9.02
N GLU A 75 -3.20 20.79 8.34
CA GLU A 75 -4.33 20.11 8.96
C GLU A 75 -3.85 18.99 9.90
N ARG A 76 -4.54 18.85 11.03
CA ARG A 76 -4.27 17.84 12.07
C ARG A 76 -5.47 16.93 12.27
N GLY A 77 -5.29 15.87 13.03
CA GLY A 77 -6.31 14.88 13.30
C GLY A 77 -6.12 13.60 12.50
N VAL A 78 -6.92 12.60 12.87
CA VAL A 78 -6.86 11.24 12.31
C VAL A 78 -7.07 11.28 10.80
N ALA A 79 -8.08 12.02 10.32
CA ALA A 79 -8.41 12.05 8.90
C ALA A 79 -7.27 12.65 8.04
N ALA A 80 -6.67 13.76 8.47
CA ALA A 80 -5.54 14.39 7.79
C ALA A 80 -4.27 13.52 7.84
N SER A 81 -4.15 12.68 8.86
CA SER A 81 -3.03 11.76 9.09
C SER A 81 -3.22 10.39 8.43
N THR A 82 -4.43 10.07 7.96
CA THR A 82 -4.71 8.86 7.18
C THR A 82 -3.97 8.95 5.84
N PRO A 83 -3.06 8.01 5.52
CA PRO A 83 -2.18 8.11 4.37
C PRO A 83 -2.86 7.60 3.08
N GLU A 84 -3.92 8.26 2.64
CA GLU A 84 -4.72 7.83 1.47
C GLU A 84 -3.89 7.81 0.18
N ALA A 85 -3.10 8.86 -0.07
CA ALA A 85 -2.21 8.88 -1.23
C ALA A 85 -1.21 7.71 -1.24
N LEU A 86 -0.74 7.26 -0.06
CA LEU A 86 0.14 6.10 0.04
C LEU A 86 -0.57 4.80 -0.34
N ALA A 87 -1.87 4.66 0.00
CA ALA A 87 -2.68 3.51 -0.37
C ALA A 87 -2.80 3.33 -1.90
N GLY A 88 -2.71 4.43 -2.67
CA GLY A 88 -2.62 4.39 -4.13
C GLY A 88 -1.28 3.85 -4.64
N LEU A 89 -0.16 4.21 -3.99
CA LEU A 89 1.19 3.72 -4.30
C LEU A 89 1.37 2.24 -3.93
N PHE A 90 0.76 1.80 -2.84
CA PHE A 90 0.66 0.40 -2.41
C PHE A 90 -0.54 0.26 -1.48
N PRO A 91 -1.45 -0.70 -1.69
CA PRO A 91 -1.30 -1.89 -2.53
C PRO A 91 -1.74 -1.73 -3.99
N PHE A 92 -2.29 -0.58 -4.40
CA PHE A 92 -2.79 -0.42 -5.78
C PHE A 92 -1.71 -0.34 -6.86
N ASN A 93 -0.45 -0.15 -6.44
CA ASN A 93 0.72 -0.11 -7.33
C ASN A 93 0.58 0.93 -8.45
N TYR A 94 0.01 2.09 -8.12
CA TYR A 94 0.04 3.25 -9.00
C TYR A 94 1.48 3.76 -9.11
N SER A 95 1.99 3.86 -10.34
CA SER A 95 3.37 4.27 -10.58
C SER A 95 3.48 5.78 -10.70
N VAL A 96 4.48 6.34 -10.03
CA VAL A 96 4.88 7.74 -10.17
C VAL A 96 6.40 7.84 -10.26
N GLU A 97 6.90 9.01 -10.64
CA GLU A 97 8.33 9.28 -10.64
C GLU A 97 8.94 9.09 -9.24
N ALA A 98 10.12 8.46 -9.18
CA ALA A 98 10.77 8.08 -7.93
C ALA A 98 10.93 9.24 -6.91
N PRO A 99 11.29 10.48 -7.31
CA PRO A 99 11.34 11.60 -6.38
C PRO A 99 9.98 11.96 -5.77
N THR A 100 8.90 11.85 -6.55
CA THR A 100 7.53 12.13 -6.08
C THR A 100 7.05 11.04 -5.14
N GLU A 101 7.30 9.76 -5.46
CA GLU A 101 7.02 8.65 -4.54
C GLU A 101 7.72 8.87 -3.20
N ARG A 102 9.03 9.13 -3.24
CA ARG A 102 9.84 9.32 -2.04
C ARG A 102 9.32 10.46 -1.16
N ARG A 103 9.14 11.66 -1.72
CA ARG A 103 8.66 12.83 -0.95
C ARG A 103 7.24 12.63 -0.42
N THR A 104 6.36 11.97 -1.18
CA THR A 104 5.01 11.66 -0.73
C THR A 104 5.04 10.71 0.46
N ILE A 105 5.86 9.65 0.40
CA ILE A 105 6.05 8.72 1.53
C ILE A 105 6.60 9.44 2.77
N GLU A 106 7.68 10.22 2.61
CA GLU A 106 8.28 10.99 3.71
C GLU A 106 7.26 11.94 4.36
N PHE A 107 6.47 12.64 3.53
CA PHE A 107 5.45 13.58 3.99
C PHE A 107 4.38 12.94 4.87
N TYR A 108 3.79 11.82 4.45
CA TYR A 108 2.72 11.16 5.20
C TYR A 108 3.25 10.34 6.36
N LEU A 109 4.39 9.64 6.23
CA LEU A 109 4.99 8.94 7.38
C LEU A 109 5.37 9.89 8.52
N GLY A 110 5.70 11.14 8.22
CA GLY A 110 5.89 12.18 9.26
C GLY A 110 4.60 12.64 9.95
N ARG A 111 3.43 12.13 9.56
CA ARG A 111 2.10 12.55 10.06
C ARG A 111 1.27 11.40 10.62
N VAL A 112 1.62 10.15 10.34
CA VAL A 112 0.79 8.99 10.73
C VAL A 112 0.67 8.75 12.24
N ASP A 113 1.35 9.50 13.09
CA ASP A 113 1.24 9.35 14.55
C ASP A 113 -0.19 9.52 15.08
N GLU A 114 -0.94 10.50 14.57
CA GLU A 114 -2.35 10.68 14.95
C GLU A 114 -3.25 9.60 14.35
N PHE A 115 -2.76 8.77 13.43
CA PHE A 115 -3.52 7.73 12.73
C PHE A 115 -3.16 6.28 13.11
N VAL A 116 -1.90 5.98 13.44
CA VAL A 116 -1.45 4.59 13.63
C VAL A 116 -2.16 3.92 14.82
N GLY A 117 -2.64 2.70 14.64
CA GLY A 117 -3.43 2.00 15.66
C GLY A 117 -4.93 1.94 15.34
N TYR A 118 -5.37 2.63 14.29
CA TYR A 118 -6.67 2.42 13.65
C TYR A 118 -6.60 1.23 12.67
N PRO A 119 -7.73 0.53 12.40
CA PRO A 119 -7.75 -0.77 11.70
C PRO A 119 -7.20 -0.76 10.28
N MET A 120 -7.57 0.24 9.47
CA MET A 120 -7.24 0.28 8.05
C MET A 120 -5.84 0.86 7.83
N LEU A 121 -5.11 0.37 6.83
CA LEU A 121 -3.77 0.81 6.38
C LEU A 121 -2.61 0.76 7.40
N SER A 122 -2.86 0.66 8.71
CA SER A 122 -1.82 0.65 9.76
C SER A 122 -0.74 -0.41 9.52
N ALA A 123 -1.12 -1.65 9.16
CA ALA A 123 -0.15 -2.71 8.88
C ALA A 123 0.73 -2.47 7.64
N LEU A 124 0.42 -1.46 6.81
CA LEU A 124 1.19 -1.14 5.60
C LEU A 124 2.32 -0.12 5.87
N LEU A 125 2.31 0.56 7.02
CA LEU A 125 3.22 1.66 7.32
C LEU A 125 4.69 1.24 7.27
N GLY A 126 5.01 0.04 7.75
CA GLY A 126 6.37 -0.51 7.68
C GLY A 126 6.89 -0.70 6.25
N THR A 127 6.00 -1.06 5.32
CA THR A 127 6.34 -1.18 3.88
C THR A 127 6.78 0.15 3.29
N TYR A 128 6.11 1.26 3.64
CA TYR A 128 6.49 2.56 3.11
C TYR A 128 7.85 3.02 3.63
N ALA A 129 8.13 2.81 4.92
CA ALA A 129 9.45 3.11 5.47
C ALA A 129 10.56 2.25 4.85
N ALA A 130 10.29 0.97 4.60
CA ALA A 130 11.20 0.10 3.87
C ALA A 130 11.48 0.62 2.45
N ARG A 131 10.47 1.15 1.73
CA ARG A 131 10.65 1.80 0.42
C ARG A 131 11.56 3.04 0.47
N LEU A 132 11.67 3.71 1.62
CA LEU A 132 12.62 4.80 1.83
C LEU A 132 14.05 4.35 2.13
N GLY A 133 14.26 3.07 2.43
CA GLY A 133 15.52 2.52 2.93
C GLY A 133 15.68 2.58 4.46
N ASP A 134 14.69 3.08 5.20
CA ASP A 134 14.77 3.24 6.66
C ASP A 134 14.28 1.98 7.38
N ARG A 135 15.22 1.09 7.69
CA ARG A 135 14.97 -0.20 8.33
C ARG A 135 14.43 -0.06 9.76
N ALA A 136 14.94 0.92 10.50
CA ALA A 136 14.53 1.16 11.87
C ALA A 136 13.09 1.71 11.89
N ALA A 137 12.75 2.63 10.99
CA ALA A 137 11.36 3.08 10.83
C ALA A 137 10.44 1.96 10.35
N ALA A 138 10.90 1.10 9.45
CA ALA A 138 10.12 -0.04 8.99
C ALA A 138 9.73 -0.96 10.14
N LEU A 139 10.68 -1.31 11.02
CA LEU A 139 10.40 -2.09 12.23
C LEU A 139 9.39 -1.37 13.15
N ARG A 140 9.68 -0.12 13.54
CA ARG A 140 8.81 0.67 14.42
C ARG A 140 7.37 0.75 13.89
N TRP A 141 7.20 0.90 12.59
CA TRP A 141 5.87 1.02 11.98
C TRP A 141 5.15 -0.32 11.83
N PHE A 142 5.84 -1.45 11.68
CA PHE A 142 5.20 -2.76 11.80
C PHE A 142 4.81 -3.08 13.25
N GLU A 143 5.62 -2.67 14.23
CA GLU A 143 5.26 -2.82 15.63
C GLU A 143 3.99 -2.03 15.97
N ARG A 144 3.98 -0.73 15.67
CA ARG A 144 2.83 0.14 15.95
C ARG A 144 1.62 -0.15 15.06
N GLY A 145 1.87 -0.55 13.81
CA GLY A 145 0.85 -0.76 12.79
C GLY A 145 0.24 -2.16 12.77
N TYR A 146 0.86 -3.13 13.44
CA TYR A 146 0.36 -4.50 13.49
C TYR A 146 0.60 -5.18 14.84
N ALA A 147 1.82 -5.22 15.36
CA ALA A 147 2.10 -5.96 16.60
C ALA A 147 1.32 -5.41 17.82
N ASP A 148 1.11 -4.10 17.89
CA ASP A 148 0.33 -3.45 18.95
C ASP A 148 -1.17 -3.78 18.91
N PHE A 149 -1.65 -4.44 17.86
CA PHE A 149 -3.03 -4.93 17.74
C PHE A 149 -3.16 -6.37 18.26
N ILE A 150 -2.03 -7.08 18.43
CA ILE A 150 -2.01 -8.47 18.86
C ILE A 150 -2.25 -8.53 20.36
N GLU A 151 -3.13 -9.44 20.76
CA GLU A 151 -3.47 -9.72 22.14
C GLU A 151 -3.04 -11.12 22.56
N ASP A 152 -2.39 -11.17 23.72
CA ASP A 152 -2.05 -12.41 24.42
C ASP A 152 -3.28 -13.04 25.10
N PRO A 153 -3.28 -14.36 25.35
CA PRO A 153 -2.20 -15.32 25.06
C PRO A 153 -2.33 -15.99 23.69
N PHE A 154 -3.40 -15.72 22.94
CA PHE A 154 -3.72 -16.45 21.71
C PHE A 154 -3.22 -15.77 20.43
N THR A 155 -2.46 -14.69 20.55
CA THR A 155 -1.94 -13.91 19.41
C THR A 155 -3.08 -13.42 18.50
N GLU A 156 -4.20 -13.01 19.11
CA GLU A 156 -5.37 -12.55 18.36
C GLU A 156 -5.17 -11.09 17.92
N THR A 157 -5.27 -10.83 16.61
CA THR A 157 -5.21 -9.46 16.09
C THR A 157 -6.57 -8.78 16.26
N ASN A 158 -6.60 -7.67 16.99
CA ASN A 158 -7.80 -6.86 17.21
C ASN A 158 -7.99 -5.80 16.12
N GLU A 159 -9.19 -5.22 16.06
CA GLU A 159 -9.54 -4.11 15.17
C GLU A 159 -8.77 -2.81 15.50
N PHE A 160 -8.57 -2.53 16.80
CA PHE A 160 -7.83 -1.37 17.27
C PHE A 160 -6.59 -1.79 18.05
N SER A 161 -5.53 -0.99 17.98
CA SER A 161 -4.32 -1.18 18.79
C SER A 161 -4.67 -1.24 20.28
N ARG A 162 -4.24 -2.31 20.95
CA ARG A 162 -4.46 -2.51 22.39
C ARG A 162 -3.60 -1.56 23.23
N LYS A 163 -2.46 -1.12 22.69
CA LYS A 163 -1.60 -0.12 23.35
C LYS A 163 -2.16 1.29 23.24
N ARG A 164 -2.67 1.68 22.06
CA ARG A 164 -3.20 3.04 21.83
C ARG A 164 -4.63 3.19 22.35
N PHE A 165 -5.44 2.15 22.25
CA PHE A 165 -6.86 2.16 22.59
C PHE A 165 -7.22 1.04 23.58
N PRO A 166 -6.68 1.06 24.81
CA PRO A 166 -6.89 -0.02 25.78
C PRO A 166 -8.37 -0.20 26.16
N ASP A 167 -9.14 0.88 26.13
CA ASP A 167 -10.55 0.90 26.53
C ASP A 167 -11.52 0.52 25.40
N LYS A 168 -11.04 0.39 24.15
CA LYS A 168 -11.90 -0.08 23.05
C LYS A 168 -12.25 -1.56 23.26
N PRO A 169 -13.48 -1.96 22.88
CA PRO A 169 -13.86 -3.36 22.89
C PRO A 169 -12.83 -4.23 22.18
N ARG A 170 -12.66 -5.45 22.69
CA ARG A 170 -11.85 -6.46 22.02
C ARG A 170 -12.68 -7.01 20.86
N THR A 171 -12.21 -6.76 19.65
CA THR A 171 -12.90 -7.12 18.42
C THR A 171 -11.88 -7.83 17.53
N GLY A 172 -11.80 -9.16 17.64
CA GLY A 172 -10.88 -10.01 16.91
C GLY A 172 -11.52 -11.36 16.53
N PRO A 173 -10.88 -12.15 15.64
CA PRO A 173 -9.71 -11.79 14.85
C PRO A 173 -10.08 -10.82 13.71
N PHE A 174 -9.41 -9.67 13.66
CA PHE A 174 -9.64 -8.66 12.64
C PHE A 174 -8.85 -8.97 11.36
N MET A 175 -9.52 -9.67 10.45
CA MET A 175 -8.93 -10.24 9.24
C MET A 175 -8.28 -9.21 8.31
N ALA A 176 -8.79 -7.98 8.25
CA ALA A 176 -8.24 -6.96 7.37
C ALA A 176 -6.82 -6.55 7.78
N ASN A 177 -6.52 -6.45 9.08
CA ASN A 177 -5.17 -6.11 9.53
C ASN A 177 -4.20 -7.30 9.41
N LEU A 178 -4.65 -8.52 9.68
CA LEU A 178 -3.92 -9.76 9.38
C LEU A 178 -3.53 -9.85 7.89
N GLY A 179 -4.51 -9.64 7.02
CA GLY A 179 -4.32 -9.60 5.58
C GLY A 179 -3.39 -8.45 5.14
N GLY A 180 -3.50 -7.28 5.78
CA GLY A 180 -2.62 -6.14 5.53
C GLY A 180 -1.15 -6.42 5.87
N PHE A 181 -0.89 -7.10 6.99
CA PHE A 181 0.47 -7.49 7.37
C PHE A 181 1.02 -8.55 6.42
N LEU A 182 0.26 -9.60 6.12
CA LEU A 182 0.66 -10.62 5.14
C LEU A 182 0.91 -9.99 3.76
N MET A 183 0.06 -9.07 3.32
CA MET A 183 0.22 -8.35 2.06
C MET A 183 1.49 -7.49 2.06
N SER A 184 1.81 -6.85 3.17
CA SER A 184 3.07 -6.11 3.34
C SER A 184 4.28 -7.01 3.21
N CYS A 185 4.29 -8.18 3.87
CA CYS A 185 5.37 -9.15 3.74
C CYS A 185 5.49 -9.71 2.32
N LEU A 186 4.37 -10.16 1.73
CA LEU A 186 4.36 -10.91 0.48
C LEU A 186 4.49 -10.03 -0.77
N TYR A 187 3.86 -8.85 -0.81
CA TYR A 187 3.83 -7.97 -1.98
C TYR A 187 4.59 -6.67 -1.74
N GLY A 188 4.54 -6.13 -0.52
CA GLY A 188 5.17 -4.86 -0.16
C GLY A 188 6.69 -4.95 -0.14
N LEU A 189 7.23 -5.79 0.76
CA LEU A 189 8.66 -5.91 1.05
C LEU A 189 9.43 -6.70 -0.01
N THR A 190 8.80 -7.68 -0.66
CA THR A 190 9.40 -8.43 -1.77
C THR A 190 9.36 -7.66 -3.10
N GLY A 191 8.49 -6.65 -3.19
CA GLY A 191 8.19 -5.94 -4.43
C GLY A 191 7.47 -6.80 -5.48
N LEU A 192 6.82 -7.89 -5.08
CA LEU A 192 6.06 -8.76 -5.97
C LEU A 192 4.85 -8.01 -6.54
N GLN A 193 4.83 -7.81 -7.85
CA GLN A 193 3.74 -7.19 -8.58
C GLN A 193 3.39 -8.07 -9.79
N LEU A 194 2.19 -8.65 -9.73
CA LEU A 194 1.71 -9.52 -10.78
C LEU A 194 1.46 -8.72 -12.06
N GLY A 195 1.86 -9.31 -13.18
CA GLY A 195 1.72 -8.72 -14.49
C GLY A 195 1.70 -9.78 -15.59
N PRO A 196 1.55 -9.35 -16.85
CA PRO A 196 1.45 -10.28 -17.96
C PRO A 196 2.80 -10.91 -18.35
N GLU A 197 3.92 -10.34 -17.89
CA GLU A 197 5.24 -10.91 -18.18
C GLU A 197 5.49 -12.22 -17.43
N GLU A 198 6.66 -12.82 -17.69
CA GLU A 198 7.09 -14.03 -16.99
C GLU A 198 7.18 -13.80 -15.48
N PRO A 199 6.70 -14.73 -14.64
CA PRO A 199 6.64 -14.48 -13.19
C PRO A 199 7.99 -14.19 -12.54
N ALA A 200 9.09 -14.71 -13.10
CA ALA A 200 10.45 -14.40 -12.66
C ALA A 200 10.80 -12.89 -12.72
N LYS A 201 10.00 -12.08 -13.42
CA LYS A 201 10.16 -10.62 -13.54
C LYS A 201 9.19 -9.82 -12.65
N TRP A 202 8.32 -10.47 -11.89
CA TRP A 202 7.30 -9.79 -11.08
C TRP A 202 7.87 -9.08 -9.85
N CYS A 203 9.08 -9.39 -9.38
CA CYS A 203 9.71 -8.69 -8.26
C CYS A 203 10.41 -7.42 -8.77
N ARG A 204 9.80 -6.26 -8.51
CA ARG A 204 10.13 -4.97 -9.18
C ARG A 204 10.84 -3.95 -8.30
N ARG A 205 11.16 -4.28 -7.05
CA ARG A 205 11.81 -3.36 -6.11
C ARG A 205 13.03 -4.00 -5.43
N PRO A 206 14.05 -3.19 -5.07
CA PRO A 206 15.08 -3.61 -4.13
C PRO A 206 14.48 -4.07 -2.81
N VAL A 207 15.12 -5.07 -2.19
CA VAL A 207 14.63 -5.67 -0.94
C VAL A 207 15.24 -4.94 0.25
N VAL A 208 14.42 -4.14 0.92
CA VAL A 208 14.75 -3.52 2.21
C VAL A 208 13.82 -4.15 3.25
N LEU A 209 14.39 -4.78 4.27
CA LEU A 209 13.62 -5.41 5.34
C LEU A 209 13.78 -4.63 6.64
N PRO A 210 12.80 -4.72 7.56
CA PRO A 210 12.92 -4.17 8.90
C PRO A 210 14.24 -4.49 9.59
N GLU A 211 14.65 -3.64 10.52
CA GLU A 211 15.82 -3.91 11.34
C GLU A 211 15.67 -5.26 12.06
N GLY A 212 16.75 -6.05 12.09
CA GLY A 212 16.74 -7.42 12.63
C GLY A 212 16.17 -8.50 11.70
N TRP A 213 15.60 -8.15 10.55
CA TRP A 213 15.12 -9.14 9.56
C TRP A 213 16.16 -9.38 8.47
N ASP A 214 16.49 -10.65 8.22
CA ASP A 214 17.48 -11.05 7.20
C ASP A 214 16.84 -11.45 5.87
N ALA A 215 15.71 -12.17 5.93
CA ALA A 215 14.99 -12.66 4.75
C ALA A 215 13.49 -12.84 5.02
N ILE A 216 12.71 -12.79 3.94
CA ILE A 216 11.34 -13.34 3.87
C ILE A 216 11.38 -14.56 2.97
N GLU A 217 10.94 -15.69 3.48
CA GLU A 217 10.90 -16.97 2.77
C GLU A 217 9.46 -17.47 2.74
N VAL A 218 8.96 -17.80 1.54
CA VAL A 218 7.64 -18.38 1.32
C VAL A 218 7.83 -19.75 0.68
N ASP A 219 7.67 -20.79 1.48
CA ASP A 219 7.89 -22.19 1.10
C ASP A 219 7.00 -22.67 -0.04
N ARG A 220 5.80 -22.09 -0.17
CA ARG A 220 4.84 -22.48 -1.20
C ARG A 220 3.91 -21.35 -1.61
N LEU A 221 3.95 -21.07 -2.91
CA LEU A 221 2.97 -20.32 -3.67
C LEU A 221 2.46 -21.19 -4.82
N ILE A 222 1.29 -20.86 -5.37
CA ILE A 222 0.80 -21.46 -6.62
C ILE A 222 0.78 -20.38 -7.70
N VAL A 223 1.67 -20.50 -8.67
CA VAL A 223 1.86 -19.54 -9.76
C VAL A 223 1.49 -20.20 -11.09
N ARG A 224 0.42 -19.72 -11.72
CA ARG A 224 -0.11 -20.29 -12.97
C ARG A 224 -0.29 -21.82 -12.89
N GLY A 225 -0.81 -22.30 -11.76
CA GLY A 225 -1.08 -23.72 -11.50
C GLY A 225 0.14 -24.56 -11.07
N ARG A 226 1.33 -23.96 -10.96
CA ARG A 226 2.55 -24.66 -10.54
C ARG A 226 3.02 -24.21 -9.16
N PRO A 227 3.57 -25.11 -8.33
CA PRO A 227 4.24 -24.72 -7.10
C PRO A 227 5.40 -23.76 -7.38
N ALA A 228 5.61 -22.83 -6.45
CA ALA A 228 6.68 -21.86 -6.51
C ALA A 228 7.14 -21.48 -5.10
N GLN A 229 8.38 -21.00 -5.02
CA GLN A 229 9.00 -20.48 -3.81
C GLN A 229 9.39 -19.02 -4.02
N LEU A 230 9.24 -18.20 -2.98
CA LEU A 230 9.65 -16.79 -2.99
C LEU A 230 10.66 -16.55 -1.88
N GLU A 231 11.80 -15.96 -2.23
CA GLU A 231 12.82 -15.53 -1.29
C GLU A 231 13.14 -14.04 -1.50
N ALA A 232 13.08 -13.25 -0.44
CA ALA A 232 13.48 -11.85 -0.43
C ALA A 232 14.52 -11.62 0.69
N ARG A 233 15.79 -11.59 0.32
CA ARG A 233 16.91 -11.32 1.24
C ARG A 233 17.21 -9.83 1.31
N HIS A 234 17.41 -9.29 2.50
CA HIS A 234 17.75 -7.87 2.66
C HIS A 234 19.01 -7.50 1.86
N GLY A 235 18.96 -6.37 1.14
CA GLY A 235 20.06 -5.88 0.30
C GLY A 235 20.08 -6.47 -1.11
N ALA A 236 19.23 -7.46 -1.41
CA ALA A 236 19.08 -7.96 -2.77
C ALA A 236 18.46 -6.90 -3.69
N ALA A 237 18.91 -6.86 -4.95
CA ALA A 237 18.35 -5.96 -5.96
C ALA A 237 16.88 -6.24 -6.29
N ARG A 238 16.42 -7.48 -6.06
CA ARG A 238 15.04 -7.95 -6.17
C ARG A 238 14.88 -9.27 -5.43
N ALA A 239 13.67 -9.59 -5.01
CA ALA A 239 13.31 -10.94 -4.57
C ALA A 239 13.35 -11.94 -5.73
N THR A 240 13.49 -13.22 -5.41
CA THR A 240 13.53 -14.33 -6.36
C THR A 240 12.26 -15.14 -6.26
N LEU A 241 11.54 -15.30 -7.37
CA LEU A 241 10.40 -16.20 -7.49
C LEU A 241 10.82 -17.41 -8.36
N GLN A 242 11.02 -18.55 -7.72
CA GLN A 242 11.37 -19.81 -8.40
C GLN A 242 10.09 -20.63 -8.61
N ILE A 243 9.86 -21.07 -9.84
CA ILE A 243 8.71 -21.93 -10.15
C ILE A 243 9.24 -23.32 -10.40
N ASP A 244 8.65 -24.32 -9.76
CA ASP A 244 9.02 -25.71 -9.97
C ASP A 244 8.77 -26.09 -11.43
N SER A 245 9.71 -26.83 -12.01
CA SER A 245 9.67 -27.31 -13.39
C SER A 245 8.56 -28.33 -13.61
#